data_AF-A0A7C4DIM6-F1
#
_entry.id   AF-A0A7C4DIM6-F1
#
_cell.length_a   1.000
_cell.length_b   1.000
_cell.length_c   1.000
_cell.angle_alpha   90.00
_cell.angle_beta   90.00
_cell.angle_gamma   90.00
#
_symmetry.space_group_name_H-M   'P 1'
#
loop_
_entity.id
_entity.type
_entity.pdbx_description
1 polymer ?
#
loop_
_entity_poly.entity_id
_entity_poly.type
_entity_poly.pdbx_seq_one_letter_code
_entity_poly.pdbx_strand_id
1 'polypeptide(L)'
;MESVKDKLKARGIVLPPPPPPAGAYVPFVRTGNLVFVSGQLPRSGDDLVKGKVGAEVSLETAKQAARTAALNSLAVLDSAVGLDRVKRIV
;
A
#
# COMPACT_ATOMS: atom_id res chain seq x y z
N MET A 1 2.21 -5.66 -24.02
CA MET A 1 3.01 -4.86 -23.07
C MET A 1 2.94 -5.54 -21.73
N GLU A 2 4.06 -5.62 -20.99
CA GLU A 2 4.10 -6.19 -19.64
C GLU A 2 3.35 -5.29 -18.65
N SER A 3 2.46 -5.88 -17.83
CA SER A 3 1.67 -5.13 -16.84
C SER A 3 2.54 -4.64 -15.68
N VAL A 4 2.06 -3.65 -14.92
CA VAL A 4 2.71 -3.24 -13.67
C VAL A 4 2.83 -4.41 -12.68
N LYS A 5 1.84 -5.30 -12.63
CA LYS A 5 1.87 -6.48 -11.76
C LYS A 5 2.93 -7.50 -12.18
N ASP A 6 3.15 -7.68 -13.49
CA ASP A 6 4.23 -8.52 -13.99
C ASP A 6 5.61 -7.95 -13.60
N LYS A 7 5.79 -6.63 -13.73
CA LYS A 7 7.03 -5.93 -13.30
C LYS A 7 7.29 -6.05 -11.79
N LEU A 8 6.23 -6.05 -10.97
CA LEU A 8 6.34 -6.30 -9.54
C LEU A 8 6.77 -7.76 -9.29
N LYS A 9 6.11 -8.71 -9.95
CA LYS A 9 6.40 -10.15 -9.83
C LYS A 9 7.84 -10.48 -10.24
N ALA A 10 8.35 -9.88 -11.31
CA ALA A 10 9.73 -10.02 -11.75
C ALA A 10 10.77 -9.55 -10.71
N ARG A 11 10.36 -8.68 -9.77
CA ARG A 11 11.18 -8.22 -8.63
C ARG A 11 10.89 -8.98 -7.33
N GLY A 12 10.17 -10.09 -7.40
CA GLY A 12 9.76 -10.87 -6.23
C GLY A 12 8.71 -10.18 -5.36
N ILE A 13 7.94 -9.24 -5.94
CA ILE A 13 6.90 -8.50 -5.23
C ILE A 13 5.53 -9.00 -5.68
N VAL A 14 4.74 -9.47 -4.74
CA VAL A 14 3.32 -9.80 -4.93
C VAL A 14 2.51 -8.83 -4.08
N LEU A 15 1.47 -8.24 -4.66
CA LEU A 15 0.58 -7.36 -3.88
C LEU A 15 -0.22 -8.20 -2.88
N PRO A 16 -0.34 -7.75 -1.62
CA PRO A 16 -1.25 -8.36 -0.67
C PRO A 16 -2.71 -8.12 -1.09
N PRO A 17 -3.68 -8.85 -0.52
CA PRO A 17 -5.06 -8.41 -0.56
C PRO A 17 -5.19 -7.01 0.08
N PRO A 18 -6.10 -6.14 -0.40
CA PRO A 18 -6.36 -4.86 0.24
C PRO A 18 -6.74 -5.04 1.72
N PRO A 19 -6.16 -4.28 2.65
CA PRO A 19 -6.49 -4.42 4.06
C PRO A 19 -7.93 -3.96 4.33
N PRO A 20 -8.60 -4.54 5.35
CA PRO A 20 -9.92 -4.07 5.76
C PRO A 20 -9.84 -2.64 6.34
N PRO A 21 -10.90 -1.82 6.19
CA PRO A 21 -10.97 -0.51 6.83
C PRO A 21 -10.86 -0.60 8.35
N ALA A 22 -10.13 0.34 8.98
CA ALA A 22 -9.97 0.38 10.43
C ALA A 22 -11.10 1.15 11.16
N GLY A 23 -12.09 1.66 10.42
CA GLY A 23 -13.20 2.44 10.94
C GLY A 23 -14.25 2.71 9.87
N ALA A 24 -15.19 3.61 10.18
CA ALA A 24 -16.29 3.98 9.28
C ALA A 24 -15.85 4.95 8.16
N TYR A 25 -14.92 4.51 7.31
CA TYR A 25 -14.46 5.23 6.12
C TYR A 25 -14.15 4.25 4.98
N VAL A 26 -14.08 4.76 3.75
CA VAL A 26 -13.81 3.96 2.56
C VAL A 26 -12.30 3.84 2.28
N PRO A 27 -11.82 2.75 1.67
CA PRO A 27 -10.39 2.55 1.40
C PRO A 27 -9.82 3.56 0.40
N PHE A 28 -10.66 4.09 -0.50
CA PHE A 28 -10.31 5.16 -1.41
C PHE A 28 -11.54 5.96 -1.83
N VAL A 29 -11.32 7.17 -2.34
CA VAL A 29 -12.33 7.95 -3.07
C VAL A 29 -11.76 8.38 -4.41
N ARG A 30 -12.65 8.65 -5.38
CA ARG A 30 -12.26 9.15 -6.70
C ARG A 30 -13.00 10.44 -7.01
N THR A 31 -12.27 11.43 -7.51
CA THR A 31 -12.83 12.66 -8.08
C THR A 31 -12.16 12.95 -9.42
N GLY A 32 -12.94 12.90 -10.50
CA GLY A 32 -12.43 12.96 -11.87
C GLY A 32 -11.36 11.90 -12.14
N ASN A 33 -10.12 12.35 -12.37
CA ASN A 33 -8.96 11.51 -12.66
C ASN A 33 -8.00 11.34 -11.46
N LEU A 34 -8.40 11.80 -10.28
CA LEU A 34 -7.63 11.63 -9.04
C LEU A 34 -8.25 10.52 -8.19
N VAL A 35 -7.40 9.61 -7.72
CA VAL A 35 -7.76 8.59 -6.72
C VAL A 35 -7.01 8.93 -5.44
N PHE A 36 -7.75 9.10 -4.36
CA PHE A 36 -7.19 9.35 -3.02
C PHE A 36 -7.32 8.07 -2.21
N VAL A 37 -6.19 7.50 -1.80
CA VAL A 37 -6.14 6.28 -0.98
C VAL A 37 -6.09 6.70 0.48
N SER A 38 -6.94 6.10 1.31
CA SER A 38 -6.92 6.31 2.77
C SER A 38 -5.60 5.83 3.36
N GLY A 39 -5.24 6.34 4.55
CA GLY A 39 -3.98 5.99 5.21
C GLY A 39 -3.78 4.48 5.36
N GLN A 40 -2.61 3.98 4.94
CA GLN A 40 -2.27 2.55 5.00
C GLN A 40 -1.24 2.30 6.08
N LEU A 41 -1.55 1.35 6.96
CA LEU A 41 -0.67 0.95 8.05
C LEU A 41 0.31 -0.14 7.58
N PRO A 42 1.47 -0.30 8.27
CA PRO A 42 2.39 -1.40 8.05
C PRO A 42 1.84 -2.69 8.67
N ARG A 43 0.68 -3.15 8.17
CA ARG A 43 -0.02 -4.35 8.62
C ARG A 43 0.16 -5.49 7.62
N SER A 44 0.43 -6.68 8.12
CA SER A 44 0.47 -7.94 7.37
C SER A 44 -0.30 -9.01 8.15
N GLY A 45 -1.53 -9.31 7.74
CA GLY A 45 -2.43 -10.11 8.57
C GLY A 45 -2.73 -9.41 9.89
N ASP A 46 -2.50 -10.10 11.01
CA ASP A 46 -2.67 -9.57 12.36
C ASP A 46 -1.44 -8.79 12.87
N ASP A 47 -0.29 -8.93 12.19
CA ASP A 47 0.94 -8.24 12.57
C ASP A 47 0.89 -6.77 12.16
N LEU A 48 1.15 -5.88 13.11
CA LEU A 48 1.23 -4.44 12.90
C LEU A 48 2.46 -3.90 13.61
N VAL A 49 3.39 -3.33 12.83
CA VAL A 49 4.56 -2.62 13.37
C VAL A 49 4.09 -1.32 14.02
N LYS A 50 4.48 -1.11 15.29
CA LYS A 50 4.14 0.06 16.10
C LYS A 50 5.38 0.55 16.84
N GLY A 51 5.39 1.85 17.15
CA GLY A 51 6.43 2.49 17.96
C GLY A 51 7.14 3.64 17.24
N LYS A 52 7.80 4.50 18.02
CA LYS A 52 8.57 5.66 17.54
C LYS A 52 9.90 5.24 16.95
N VAL A 53 10.17 5.68 15.72
CA VAL A 53 11.46 5.43 15.04
C VAL A 53 12.61 6.06 15.81
N GLY A 54 13.68 5.29 16.03
CA GLY A 54 14.86 5.71 16.78
C GLY A 54 14.73 5.59 18.30
N ALA A 55 13.57 5.17 18.81
CA ALA A 55 13.36 4.87 20.22
C ALA A 55 12.86 3.43 20.43
N GLU A 56 11.76 3.07 19.77
CA GLU A 56 11.10 1.77 19.94
C GLU A 56 11.27 0.89 18.70
N VAL A 57 11.43 1.50 17.51
CA VAL A 57 11.72 0.77 16.27
C VAL A 57 12.98 1.29 15.62
N SER A 58 13.80 0.36 15.14
CA SER A 58 15.02 0.69 14.39
C SER A 58 14.68 1.32 13.03
N LEU A 59 15.65 2.01 12.42
CA LEU A 59 15.49 2.55 11.06
C LEU A 59 15.22 1.44 10.04
N GLU A 60 15.91 0.30 10.15
CA GLU A 60 15.72 -0.82 9.23
C GLU A 60 14.33 -1.44 9.35
N THR A 61 13.84 -1.62 10.58
CA THR A 61 12.45 -2.05 10.84
C THR A 61 11.45 -1.04 10.26
N ALA A 62 11.70 0.26 10.44
CA ALA A 62 10.83 1.31 9.92
C ALA A 62 10.80 1.35 8.38
N LYS A 63 11.94 1.11 7.70
CA LYS A 63 11.99 0.99 6.24
C LYS A 63 11.14 -0.19 5.75
N GLN A 64 11.23 -1.34 6.41
CA GLN A 64 10.41 -2.49 6.06
C GLN A 64 8.92 -2.24 6.34
N ALA A 65 8.60 -1.57 7.44
CA ALA A 65 7.24 -1.13 7.73
C ALA A 65 6.69 -0.19 6.63
N ALA A 66 7.48 0.81 6.22
CA ALA A 66 7.12 1.72 5.14
C ALA A 66 6.89 0.98 3.82
N ARG A 67 7.71 -0.05 3.51
CA ARG A 67 7.51 -0.94 2.36
C ARG A 67 6.15 -1.66 2.44
N THR A 68 5.82 -2.25 3.58
CA THR A 68 4.52 -2.91 3.78
C THR A 68 3.35 -1.94 3.60
N ALA A 69 3.43 -0.75 4.21
CA ALA A 69 2.40 0.27 4.05
C ALA A 69 2.22 0.70 2.59
N ALA A 70 3.33 0.88 1.85
CA ALA A 70 3.28 1.21 0.43
C ALA A 70 2.66 0.09 -0.43
N LEU A 71 2.96 -1.18 -0.12
CA LEU A 71 2.33 -2.32 -0.81
C LEU A 71 0.83 -2.39 -0.54
N ASN A 72 0.41 -2.11 0.69
CA ASN A 72 -1.01 -2.00 1.04
C ASN A 72 -1.69 -0.86 0.25
N SER A 73 -1.03 0.29 0.08
CA SER A 73 -1.53 1.39 -0.76
C SER A 73 -1.68 0.99 -2.22
N LEU A 74 -0.71 0.27 -2.77
CA LEU A 74 -0.78 -0.25 -4.14
C LEU A 74 -1.87 -1.31 -4.30
N ALA A 75 -2.10 -2.16 -3.31
CA ALA A 75 -3.20 -3.13 -3.33
C ALA A 75 -4.56 -2.43 -3.38
N VAL A 76 -4.77 -1.40 -2.55
CA VAL A 76 -5.99 -0.59 -2.60
C VAL A 76 -6.13 0.09 -3.97
N LEU A 77 -5.05 0.67 -4.49
CA LEU A 77 -5.07 1.34 -5.79
C LEU A 77 -5.35 0.38 -6.96
N ASP A 78 -4.80 -0.85 -6.93
CA ASP A 78 -5.11 -1.89 -7.91
C ASP A 78 -6.60 -2.28 -7.84
N SER A 79 -7.16 -2.41 -6.63
CA SER A 79 -8.59 -2.69 -6.45
C SER A 79 -9.50 -1.55 -6.93
N ALA A 80 -9.02 -0.30 -6.86
CA ALA A 80 -9.78 0.88 -7.25
C ALA A 80 -9.87 1.05 -8.77
N VAL A 81 -8.74 0.90 -9.46
CA VAL A 81 -8.64 1.26 -10.89
C VAL A 81 -7.76 0.31 -11.71
N GLY A 82 -7.04 -0.62 -11.09
CA GLY A 82 -5.97 -1.38 -11.73
C GLY A 82 -4.70 -0.54 -11.93
N LEU A 83 -3.53 -1.07 -11.58
CA LEU A 83 -2.28 -0.30 -11.60
C LEU A 83 -1.88 0.22 -12.99
N ASP A 84 -2.21 -0.48 -14.07
CA ASP A 84 -1.89 -0.04 -15.44
C ASP A 84 -2.63 1.25 -15.85
N ARG A 85 -3.69 1.64 -15.13
CA ARG A 85 -4.45 2.88 -15.36
C ARG A 85 -3.91 4.08 -14.58
N VAL A 86 -2.91 3.88 -13.73
CA VAL A 86 -2.31 4.93 -12.90
C VAL A 86 -1.23 5.66 -13.70
N LYS A 87 -1.47 6.93 -14.02
CA LYS A 87 -0.51 7.74 -14.78
C LYS A 87 0.66 8.26 -13.93
N ARG A 88 0.41 8.58 -12.66
CA ARG A 88 1.39 9.16 -11.74
C ARG A 88 0.92 9.01 -10.28
N ILE A 89 1.87 8.78 -9.37
CA ILE A 89 1.72 8.94 -7.92
C ILE A 89 2.52 10.18 -7.51
N VAL A 90 1.96 11.00 -6.62
CA VAL A 90 2.59 12.23 -6.09
C VAL A 90 2.92 12.02 -4.62
#